data_AF-A0A1Y2FG87-F1
#
_entry.id   AF-A0A1Y2FG87-F1
#
_cell.length_a   1.000
_cell.length_b   1.000
_cell.length_c   1.000
_cell.angle_alpha   90.00
_cell.angle_beta   90.00
_cell.angle_gamma   90.00
#
_symmetry.space_group_name_H-M   'P 1'
#
loop_
_entity.id
_entity.type
_entity.pdbx_description
1 polymer ?
#
loop_
_entity_poly.entity_id
_entity_poly.type
_entity_poly.pdbx_seq_one_letter_code
_entity_poly.pdbx_strand_id
1 'polypeptide(L)'
;MSSYFSTPNYNKENGKLAGLADSLVNGSKELLVSKSWGPLVVLARTTVISLMEKLERGQLRVISVSTGEIYTFGTPAIYDAQHPNPNKQAKPNKATDEIRAEIRVVNDAFWVRMLLLSDLGFSEAFMTGDIEVDDLDALFKLFIINRANLNELSTGLAGHLFSTFNAIVNSRFVNSISNAISNISAHYDISNRMFESFLSADMTYSCAIWGPREGGVEGDLGHVEREFPPEKDVDELEVAQMRKIRTVIARARLSQGDKVLEIGSGWGSFAIEAVKTTGCTVDTLTLSIEQKILAEARIAAAGLTDHITVHLLDYRSLPETFNHAFDRVVSIEMIEAVGKEFLPTYFEVVDRVLKVDRGLAVVQVITMPEARFESYGKSVDFIQKHIFPGGFLPSVTCLVDSLLAGSKGKLVVEQIENIGPHYARTLREWRRRFEATFETEIVPALREAYPELTTRKGIDLFRRKWIYYFAYCETGFSQRALGDHILTMTREGNLSIP
;
A
#
# COMPACT_ATOMS: atom_id res chain seq x y z
N MET A 1 15.88 14.16 18.10
CA MET A 1 14.77 13.65 17.27
C MET A 1 15.24 13.62 15.84
N SER A 2 15.32 12.42 15.25
CA SER A 2 15.88 12.18 13.92
C SER A 2 14.98 12.82 12.86
N SER A 3 15.54 13.70 12.02
CA SER A 3 14.89 14.43 10.92
C SER A 3 14.44 13.56 9.75
N TYR A 4 14.54 12.24 9.88
CA TYR A 4 14.03 11.26 8.91
C TYR A 4 12.50 11.34 8.70
N PHE A 5 11.77 11.87 9.69
CA PHE A 5 10.32 12.06 9.61
C PHE A 5 9.88 13.42 9.08
N SER A 6 10.80 14.37 8.99
CA SER A 6 10.55 15.61 8.28
C SER A 6 10.87 15.38 6.81
N THR A 7 9.96 14.69 6.10
CA THR A 7 9.94 14.79 4.64
C THR A 7 9.90 16.27 4.27
N PRO A 8 10.67 16.74 3.28
CA PRO A 8 10.68 18.15 2.82
C PRO A 8 9.31 18.69 2.39
N ASN A 9 8.29 17.84 2.35
CA ASN A 9 6.90 18.12 1.99
C ASN A 9 6.14 18.99 3.02
N TYR A 10 6.80 19.56 4.02
CA TYR A 10 6.18 20.42 5.03
C TYR A 10 6.47 21.90 4.77
N ASN A 11 5.53 22.57 4.10
CA ASN A 11 5.60 24.01 3.86
C ASN A 11 5.72 24.77 5.21
N LYS A 12 6.77 25.58 5.34
CA LYS A 12 7.34 26.12 6.59
C LYS A 12 6.39 26.98 7.45
N GLU A 13 5.24 27.39 6.93
CA GLU A 13 4.31 28.28 7.64
C GLU A 13 3.11 27.56 8.28
N ASN A 14 2.75 26.35 7.82
CA ASN A 14 1.57 25.62 8.31
C ASN A 14 1.89 24.56 9.40
N GLY A 15 3.17 24.36 9.70
CA GLY A 15 3.67 23.43 10.73
C GLY A 15 3.45 23.84 12.17
N LYS A 16 2.84 25.00 12.43
CA LYS A 16 2.67 25.48 13.81
C LYS A 16 1.59 24.72 14.59
N LEU A 17 0.56 24.16 13.94
CA LEU A 17 -0.55 23.46 14.60
C LEU A 17 -0.38 21.93 14.64
N ALA A 18 0.14 21.31 13.58
CA ALA A 18 0.57 19.91 13.64
C ALA A 18 1.82 19.77 14.51
N GLY A 19 2.74 20.74 14.45
CA GLY A 19 3.86 20.83 15.40
C GLY A 19 3.41 21.10 16.84
N LEU A 20 2.17 21.53 17.10
CA LEU A 20 1.62 21.57 18.46
C LEU A 20 1.16 20.18 18.90
N ALA A 21 0.47 19.40 18.06
CA ALA A 21 0.10 18.02 18.36
C ALA A 21 1.30 17.06 18.38
N ASP A 22 2.21 17.17 17.42
CA ASP A 22 3.49 16.46 17.37
C ASP A 22 4.48 16.99 18.42
N SER A 23 4.42 18.26 18.87
CA SER A 23 5.20 18.66 20.06
C SER A 23 4.53 18.24 21.39
N LEU A 24 3.22 18.02 21.39
CA LEU A 24 2.50 17.42 22.52
C LEU A 24 2.74 15.90 22.60
N VAL A 25 2.85 15.20 21.47
CA VAL A 25 3.00 13.74 21.35
C VAL A 25 4.46 13.29 21.21
N ASN A 26 5.29 14.01 20.47
CA ASN A 26 6.72 13.73 20.29
C ASN A 26 7.61 14.74 21.02
N GLY A 27 7.23 16.02 21.12
CA GLY A 27 8.08 17.12 21.62
C GLY A 27 8.10 17.35 23.14
N SER A 28 7.39 16.56 23.93
CA SER A 28 7.31 16.73 25.38
C SER A 28 8.22 15.74 26.12
N LYS A 29 9.51 15.71 25.75
CA LYS A 29 10.65 15.12 26.48
C LYS A 29 10.51 13.65 26.92
N GLU A 30 11.55 12.88 26.61
CA GLU A 30 11.97 11.61 27.24
C GLU A 30 12.20 11.72 28.78
N LEU A 31 11.52 12.62 29.50
CA LEU A 31 11.69 12.82 30.95
C LEU A 31 10.49 13.45 31.69
N LEU A 32 9.26 13.41 31.16
CA LEU A 32 8.06 13.89 31.88
C LEU A 32 6.96 12.83 31.98
N VAL A 33 7.33 11.61 32.38
CA VAL A 33 6.41 10.70 33.07
C VAL A 33 6.24 11.20 34.51
N SER A 34 5.59 12.36 34.69
CA SER A 34 5.39 12.95 36.01
C SER A 34 3.92 13.01 36.36
N LYS A 35 3.37 11.93 36.94
CA LYS A 35 2.13 11.83 37.74
C LYS A 35 0.78 12.33 37.15
N SER A 36 0.74 13.22 36.16
CA SER A 36 -0.46 13.87 35.61
C SER A 36 -1.11 13.11 34.46
N TRP A 37 -0.40 12.16 33.84
CA TRP A 37 -0.95 11.29 32.78
C TRP A 37 -1.59 10.00 33.31
N GLY A 38 -1.37 9.63 34.57
CA GLY A 38 -1.90 8.39 35.15
C GLY A 38 -3.41 8.20 34.96
N PRO A 39 -4.26 9.19 35.26
CA PRO A 39 -5.70 9.08 35.07
C PRO A 39 -6.10 8.89 33.60
N LEU A 40 -5.44 9.61 32.67
CA LEU A 40 -5.71 9.51 31.24
C LEU A 40 -5.28 8.16 30.67
N VAL A 41 -4.11 7.64 31.08
CA VAL A 41 -3.65 6.30 30.70
C VAL A 41 -4.59 5.22 31.23
N VAL A 42 -5.05 5.33 32.48
CA VAL A 42 -6.00 4.38 33.06
C VAL A 42 -7.33 4.40 32.31
N LEU A 43 -7.88 5.59 32.03
CA LEU A 43 -9.09 5.75 31.23
C LEU A 43 -8.90 5.15 29.83
N ALA A 44 -7.84 5.54 29.12
CA ALA A 44 -7.55 5.08 27.77
C ALA A 44 -7.39 3.56 27.71
N ARG A 45 -6.61 2.98 28.63
CA ARG A 45 -6.45 1.53 28.74
C ARG A 45 -7.80 0.84 28.98
N THR A 46 -8.63 1.37 29.88
CA THR A 46 -9.94 0.80 30.20
C THR A 46 -10.86 0.82 28.97
N THR A 47 -10.89 1.94 28.23
CA THR A 47 -11.67 2.08 27.00
C THR A 47 -11.18 1.15 25.89
N VAL A 48 -9.86 1.08 25.65
CA VAL A 48 -9.28 0.22 24.60
C VAL A 48 -9.48 -1.26 24.92
N ILE A 49 -9.31 -1.66 26.19
CA ILE A 49 -9.61 -3.04 26.63
C ILE A 49 -11.09 -3.37 26.40
N SER A 50 -12.00 -2.47 26.79
CA SER A 50 -13.44 -2.68 26.57
C SER A 50 -13.81 -2.77 25.07
N LEU A 51 -13.09 -2.09 24.20
CA LEU A 51 -13.24 -2.26 22.75
C LEU A 51 -12.79 -3.67 22.31
N MET A 52 -11.65 -4.15 22.81
CA MET A 52 -11.13 -5.48 22.49
C MET A 52 -12.01 -6.61 23.04
N GLU A 53 -12.80 -6.37 24.09
CA GLU A 53 -13.81 -7.34 24.60
C GLU A 53 -14.89 -7.67 23.57
N LYS A 54 -15.07 -6.85 22.53
CA LYS A 54 -16.01 -7.12 21.43
C LYS A 54 -15.50 -8.11 20.39
N LEU A 55 -14.29 -8.63 20.54
CA LEU A 55 -13.76 -9.68 19.68
C LEU A 55 -14.52 -10.99 19.93
N GLU A 56 -15.19 -11.50 18.89
CA GLU A 56 -15.96 -12.74 18.96
C GLU A 56 -15.24 -13.91 18.27
N ARG A 57 -14.39 -13.62 17.28
CA ARG A 57 -13.70 -14.63 16.45
C ARG A 57 -12.19 -14.54 16.61
N GLY A 58 -11.54 -15.69 16.84
CA GLY A 58 -10.10 -15.77 17.09
C GLY A 58 -9.73 -15.33 18.51
N GLN A 59 -8.44 -15.28 18.83
CA GLN A 59 -7.95 -14.93 20.17
C GLN A 59 -6.87 -13.84 20.10
N LEU A 60 -7.03 -12.79 20.89
CA LEU A 60 -6.03 -11.74 21.07
C LEU A 60 -5.54 -11.74 22.52
N ARG A 61 -4.23 -11.83 22.73
CA ARG A 61 -3.60 -11.62 24.03
C ARG A 61 -2.91 -10.27 24.06
N VAL A 62 -3.10 -9.50 25.12
CA VAL A 62 -2.40 -8.22 25.33
C VAL A 62 -1.66 -8.29 26.65
N ILE A 63 -0.33 -8.19 26.60
CA ILE A 63 0.56 -8.31 27.75
C ILE A 63 1.15 -6.94 28.04
N SER A 64 0.88 -6.39 29.21
CA SER A 64 1.56 -5.19 29.70
C SER A 64 2.93 -5.59 30.26
N VAL A 65 4.01 -5.14 29.62
CA VAL A 65 5.39 -5.46 30.07
C VAL A 65 5.70 -4.77 31.40
N SER A 66 5.18 -3.55 31.60
CA SER A 66 5.44 -2.75 32.81
C SER A 66 4.74 -3.31 34.05
N THR A 67 3.52 -3.86 33.90
CA THR A 67 2.71 -4.36 35.04
C THR A 67 2.66 -5.88 35.14
N GLY A 68 3.06 -6.61 34.09
CA GLY A 68 2.90 -8.06 33.97
C GLY A 68 1.45 -8.52 33.78
N GLU A 69 0.51 -7.58 33.61
CA GLU A 69 -0.90 -7.90 33.38
C GLU A 69 -1.10 -8.53 32.00
N ILE A 70 -1.95 -9.57 31.95
CA ILE A 70 -2.30 -10.27 30.72
C ILE A 70 -3.81 -10.18 30.54
N TYR A 71 -4.23 -9.61 29.42
CA TYR A 71 -5.61 -9.60 28.95
C TYR A 71 -5.75 -10.60 27.81
N THR A 72 -6.84 -11.36 27.80
CA THR A 72 -7.14 -12.31 26.72
C THR A 72 -8.57 -12.06 26.25
N PHE A 73 -8.73 -11.84 24.96
CA PHE A 73 -9.99 -11.51 24.28
C PHE A 73 -10.30 -12.56 23.21
N GLY A 74 -11.57 -12.70 22.85
CA GLY A 74 -12.01 -13.66 21.83
C GLY A 74 -12.22 -15.09 22.35
N THR A 75 -12.31 -16.05 21.43
CA THR A 75 -12.95 -17.36 21.65
C THR A 75 -12.01 -18.53 22.06
N PRO A 76 -12.56 -19.64 22.62
CA PRO A 76 -13.95 -19.80 23.00
C PRO A 76 -14.22 -18.89 24.21
N ALA A 77 -15.31 -18.14 24.17
CA ALA A 77 -15.87 -17.59 25.39
C ALA A 77 -16.45 -18.79 26.16
N ILE A 78 -15.62 -19.52 26.91
CA ILE A 78 -16.16 -20.44 27.92
C ILE A 78 -16.63 -19.58 29.09
N TYR A 79 -17.93 -19.31 29.12
CA TYR A 79 -18.63 -18.83 30.30
C TYR A 79 -18.63 -19.94 31.35
N ASP A 80 -17.68 -19.87 32.30
CA ASP A 80 -17.68 -20.69 33.50
C ASP A 80 -18.15 -19.82 34.68
N ALA A 81 -19.17 -20.30 35.40
CA ALA A 81 -19.71 -19.68 36.61
C ALA A 81 -18.67 -19.52 37.75
N GLN A 82 -17.47 -20.13 37.63
CA GLN A 82 -16.37 -20.05 38.59
C GLN A 82 -15.37 -18.93 38.27
N HIS A 83 -15.43 -18.30 37.09
CA HIS A 83 -14.54 -17.20 36.66
C HIS A 83 -15.34 -15.97 36.18
N PRO A 84 -15.74 -15.07 37.10
CA PRO A 84 -16.61 -13.91 36.79
C PRO A 84 -15.94 -12.82 35.94
N ASN A 85 -14.66 -12.97 35.58
CA ASN A 85 -13.97 -12.07 34.66
C ASN A 85 -13.14 -12.88 33.64
N PRO A 86 -13.60 -13.03 32.38
CA PRO A 86 -12.92 -13.81 31.35
C PRO A 86 -11.57 -13.19 30.91
N ASN A 87 -11.29 -11.93 31.26
CA ASN A 87 -10.13 -11.17 30.79
C ASN A 87 -8.82 -11.43 31.55
N LYS A 88 -8.73 -12.45 32.41
CA LYS A 88 -7.54 -12.78 33.23
C LYS A 88 -7.10 -14.24 33.13
N GLN A 89 -7.18 -14.84 31.93
CA GLN A 89 -6.71 -16.21 31.75
C GLN A 89 -5.19 -16.25 31.55
N ALA A 90 -4.51 -17.08 32.34
CA ALA A 90 -3.05 -17.24 32.30
C ALA A 90 -2.55 -18.12 31.14
N LYS A 91 -3.43 -18.88 30.47
CA LYS A 91 -3.08 -19.80 29.40
C LYS A 91 -3.99 -19.61 28.18
N PRO A 92 -3.45 -19.67 26.94
CA PRO A 92 -4.24 -19.60 25.72
C PRO A 92 -5.16 -20.81 25.56
N ASN A 93 -6.22 -20.65 24.75
CA ASN A 93 -7.20 -21.71 24.52
C ASN A 93 -6.60 -22.86 23.70
N LYS A 94 -7.24 -24.03 23.69
CA LYS A 94 -6.75 -25.24 22.99
C LYS A 94 -7.22 -25.40 21.52
N ALA A 95 -8.04 -24.50 20.98
CA ALA A 95 -8.54 -24.59 19.61
C ALA A 95 -7.42 -24.34 18.58
N THR A 96 -6.81 -25.39 18.05
CA THR A 96 -5.59 -25.35 17.22
C THR A 96 -5.76 -24.66 15.87
N ASP A 97 -6.99 -24.43 15.42
CA ASP A 97 -7.30 -23.89 14.08
C ASP A 97 -7.82 -22.44 14.12
N GLU A 98 -7.79 -21.78 15.28
CA GLU A 98 -8.24 -20.38 15.41
C GLU A 98 -7.09 -19.39 15.21
N ILE A 99 -7.36 -18.25 14.57
CA ILE A 99 -6.40 -17.15 14.40
C ILE A 99 -6.03 -16.58 15.77
N ARG A 100 -4.73 -16.47 16.06
CA ARG A 100 -4.20 -15.97 17.33
C ARG A 100 -3.15 -14.90 17.11
N ALA A 101 -3.17 -13.88 17.95
CA ALA A 101 -2.12 -12.87 18.01
C ALA A 101 -1.86 -12.42 19.45
N GLU A 102 -0.64 -11.96 19.71
CA GLU A 102 -0.18 -11.40 20.98
C GLU A 102 0.40 -9.99 20.74
N ILE A 103 -0.10 -9.02 21.50
CA ILE A 103 0.48 -7.67 21.59
C ILE A 103 1.19 -7.55 22.93
N ARG A 104 2.47 -7.16 22.92
CA ARG A 104 3.22 -6.78 24.12
C ARG A 104 3.29 -5.27 24.19
N VAL A 105 2.67 -4.68 25.20
CA VAL A 105 2.71 -3.25 25.47
C VAL A 105 3.97 -2.94 26.27
N VAL A 106 4.97 -2.39 25.58
CA VAL A 106 6.26 -1.99 26.15
C VAL A 106 6.13 -0.62 26.82
N ASN A 107 5.32 0.27 26.24
CA ASN A 107 5.10 1.63 26.72
C ASN A 107 3.60 1.96 26.79
N ASP A 108 3.13 2.41 27.96
CA ASP A 108 1.72 2.74 28.21
C ASP A 108 1.21 3.93 27.38
N ALA A 109 2.10 4.69 26.72
CA ALA A 109 1.72 5.66 25.69
C ALA A 109 0.85 5.04 24.58
N PHE A 110 1.01 3.73 24.32
CA PHE A 110 0.16 2.95 23.41
C PHE A 110 -1.33 3.16 23.67
N TRP A 111 -1.78 3.07 24.92
CA TRP A 111 -3.20 3.16 25.26
C TRP A 111 -3.80 4.51 24.87
N VAL A 112 -3.04 5.57 25.12
CA VAL A 112 -3.42 6.94 24.74
C VAL A 112 -3.45 7.08 23.22
N ARG A 113 -2.40 6.60 22.52
CA ARG A 113 -2.34 6.64 21.05
C ARG A 113 -3.53 5.93 20.43
N MET A 114 -3.85 4.73 20.90
CA MET A 114 -5.01 3.95 20.48
C MET A 114 -6.31 4.70 20.73
N LEU A 115 -6.50 5.26 21.93
CA LEU A 115 -7.70 6.02 22.23
C LEU A 115 -7.85 7.21 21.30
N LEU A 116 -6.77 7.98 21.05
CA LEU A 116 -6.86 9.26 20.34
C LEU A 116 -6.85 9.12 18.81
N LEU A 117 -6.15 8.14 18.28
CA LEU A 117 -5.82 8.02 16.86
C LEU A 117 -6.24 6.67 16.25
N SER A 118 -6.85 5.78 17.03
CA SER A 118 -7.29 4.43 16.59
C SER A 118 -6.21 3.71 15.78
N ASP A 119 -6.50 3.37 14.53
CA ASP A 119 -5.64 2.59 13.62
C ASP A 119 -4.30 3.27 13.37
N LEU A 120 -4.29 4.61 13.27
CA LEU A 120 -3.06 5.37 13.11
C LEU A 120 -2.23 5.33 14.39
N GLY A 121 -2.88 5.44 15.55
CA GLY A 121 -2.24 5.30 16.85
C GLY A 121 -1.60 3.93 17.05
N PHE A 122 -2.28 2.87 16.59
CA PHE A 122 -1.74 1.50 16.57
C PHE A 122 -0.46 1.43 15.73
N SER A 123 -0.53 1.90 14.49
CA SER A 123 0.60 1.84 13.54
C SER A 123 1.82 2.62 14.04
N GLU A 124 1.62 3.80 14.62
CA GLU A 124 2.70 4.61 15.18
C GLU A 124 3.29 3.96 16.42
N ALA A 125 2.47 3.39 17.31
CA ALA A 125 2.95 2.66 18.47
C ALA A 125 3.78 1.43 18.06
N PHE A 126 3.39 0.74 16.99
CA PHE A 126 4.20 -0.33 16.42
C PHE A 126 5.52 0.24 15.88
N MET A 127 5.50 1.32 15.09
CA MET A 127 6.71 1.91 14.50
C MET A 127 7.72 2.41 15.55
N THR A 128 7.25 3.04 16.62
CA THR A 128 8.09 3.60 17.69
C THR A 128 8.63 2.55 18.65
N GLY A 129 8.10 1.32 18.60
CA GLY A 129 8.43 0.25 19.54
C GLY A 129 7.69 0.36 20.88
N ASP A 130 6.61 1.14 20.94
CA ASP A 130 5.73 1.19 22.13
C ASP A 130 4.98 -0.14 22.32
N ILE A 131 4.80 -0.90 21.23
CA ILE A 131 4.28 -2.27 21.26
C ILE A 131 5.15 -3.23 20.43
N GLU A 132 5.10 -4.52 20.76
CA GLU A 132 5.56 -5.61 19.90
C GLU A 132 4.38 -6.52 19.56
N VAL A 133 4.42 -7.14 18.38
CA VAL A 133 3.39 -8.06 17.90
C VAL A 133 4.10 -9.32 17.42
N ASP A 134 3.60 -10.49 17.79
CA ASP A 134 4.16 -11.78 17.39
C ASP A 134 3.92 -12.09 15.91
N ASP A 135 2.71 -11.87 15.43
CA ASP A 135 2.27 -12.08 14.05
C ASP A 135 1.30 -10.96 13.64
N LEU A 136 1.81 -10.02 12.84
CA LEU A 136 1.02 -8.91 12.32
C LEU A 136 -0.09 -9.37 11.37
N ASP A 137 0.15 -10.42 10.57
CA ASP A 137 -0.85 -10.91 9.62
C ASP A 137 -2.02 -11.56 10.38
N ALA A 138 -1.73 -12.40 11.37
CA ALA A 138 -2.76 -12.97 12.23
C ALA A 138 -3.55 -11.88 12.99
N LEU A 139 -2.86 -10.85 13.50
CA LEU A 139 -3.49 -9.73 14.19
C LEU A 139 -4.44 -8.95 13.26
N PHE A 140 -3.99 -8.59 12.06
CA PHE A 140 -4.83 -7.87 11.10
C PHE A 140 -5.99 -8.73 10.60
N LYS A 141 -5.80 -10.04 10.38
CA LYS A 141 -6.89 -10.96 10.06
C LYS A 141 -7.94 -10.96 11.17
N LEU A 142 -7.50 -11.00 12.43
CA LEU A 142 -8.37 -10.94 13.60
C LEU A 142 -9.17 -9.61 13.64
N PHE A 143 -8.54 -8.47 13.33
CA PHE A 143 -9.27 -7.20 13.23
C PHE A 143 -10.25 -7.15 12.05
N ILE A 144 -9.91 -7.73 10.90
CA ILE A 144 -10.80 -7.79 9.73
C ILE A 144 -12.04 -8.63 10.01
N ILE A 145 -11.89 -9.85 10.56
CA ILE A 145 -13.03 -10.74 10.81
C ILE A 145 -13.98 -10.23 11.90
N ASN A 146 -13.49 -9.38 12.82
CA ASN A 146 -14.28 -8.75 13.89
C ASN A 146 -14.66 -7.30 13.59
N ARG A 147 -14.41 -6.80 12.37
CA ARG A 147 -14.54 -5.37 12.05
C ARG A 147 -15.94 -4.80 12.34
N ALA A 148 -16.99 -5.56 12.09
CA ALA A 148 -18.37 -5.12 12.37
C ALA A 148 -18.55 -4.77 13.85
N ASN A 149 -18.05 -5.63 14.75
CA ASN A 149 -18.18 -5.48 16.20
C ASN A 149 -17.30 -4.33 16.72
N LEU A 150 -16.12 -4.14 16.12
CA LEU A 150 -15.20 -3.05 16.48
C LEU A 150 -15.71 -1.67 16.00
N ASN A 151 -16.46 -1.62 14.89
CA ASN A 151 -16.99 -0.37 14.33
C ASN A 151 -18.17 0.22 15.11
N GLU A 152 -18.88 -0.53 15.95
CA GLU A 152 -20.07 -0.03 16.66
C GLU A 152 -19.81 1.11 17.65
N LEU A 153 -18.55 1.43 17.97
CA LEU A 153 -18.18 2.57 18.81
C LEU A 153 -18.00 3.89 18.04
N SER A 154 -17.95 3.87 16.70
CA SER A 154 -17.82 5.08 15.89
C SER A 154 -19.09 5.95 15.86
N THR A 155 -20.18 5.51 16.50
CA THR A 155 -21.49 6.19 16.55
C THR A 155 -21.72 6.99 17.85
N GLY A 156 -20.79 6.95 18.82
CA GLY A 156 -20.88 7.69 20.08
C GLY A 156 -20.15 9.04 20.10
N LEU A 157 -20.19 9.74 21.24
CA LEU A 157 -19.46 11.00 21.53
C LEU A 157 -17.96 10.96 21.16
N ALA A 158 -17.35 9.78 21.30
CA ALA A 158 -15.99 9.48 20.88
C ALA A 158 -15.81 9.64 19.35
N GLY A 159 -16.72 9.08 18.54
CA GLY A 159 -16.69 9.18 17.07
C GLY A 159 -16.79 10.62 16.54
N HIS A 160 -17.53 11.51 17.23
CA HIS A 160 -17.62 12.92 16.85
C HIS A 160 -16.32 13.72 17.10
N LEU A 161 -15.64 13.49 18.23
CA LEU A 161 -14.32 14.08 18.50
C LEU A 161 -13.26 13.57 17.50
N PHE A 162 -13.31 12.30 17.12
CA PHE A 162 -12.40 11.70 16.13
C PHE A 162 -12.63 12.18 14.70
N SER A 163 -13.89 12.41 14.29
CA SER A 163 -14.23 12.85 12.94
C SER A 163 -13.73 14.27 12.60
N THR A 164 -13.67 15.16 13.58
CA THR A 164 -13.30 16.58 13.38
C THR A 164 -11.79 16.73 13.16
N PHE A 165 -10.97 15.93 13.85
CA PHE A 165 -9.52 15.93 13.65
C PHE A 165 -9.14 15.32 12.29
N ASN A 166 -9.80 14.24 11.88
CA ASN A 166 -9.63 13.63 10.56
C ASN A 166 -10.01 14.58 9.41
N ALA A 167 -11.08 15.37 9.54
CA ALA A 167 -11.48 16.33 8.50
C ALA A 167 -10.44 17.44 8.25
N ILE A 168 -9.74 17.91 9.30
CA ILE A 168 -8.68 18.93 9.19
C ILE A 168 -7.41 18.34 8.56
N VAL A 169 -7.13 17.06 8.81
CA VAL A 169 -6.03 16.33 8.19
C VAL A 169 -6.34 16.04 6.71
N ASN A 170 -7.58 15.63 6.38
CA ASN A 170 -8.04 15.32 5.01
C ASN A 170 -7.90 16.48 4.01
N SER A 171 -8.14 17.73 4.43
CA SER A 171 -8.07 18.90 3.51
C SER A 171 -6.67 19.18 2.97
N ARG A 172 -5.64 18.52 3.52
CA ARG A 172 -4.22 18.66 3.14
C ARG A 172 -3.75 17.63 2.11
N PHE A 173 -4.60 16.67 1.73
CA PHE A 173 -4.26 15.56 0.83
C PHE A 173 -4.83 15.70 -0.59
N VAL A 174 -5.15 16.92 -1.03
CA VAL A 174 -5.64 17.17 -2.41
C VAL A 174 -4.51 16.93 -3.43
N ASN A 175 -4.73 16.05 -4.42
CA ASN A 175 -3.75 15.69 -5.46
C ASN A 175 -3.64 16.72 -6.60
N SER A 176 -3.30 17.97 -6.24
CA SER A 176 -2.83 18.93 -7.25
C SER A 176 -1.56 18.42 -7.94
N ILE A 177 -1.22 18.96 -9.13
CA ILE A 177 0.00 18.59 -9.86
C ILE A 177 1.25 18.72 -8.98
N SER A 178 1.40 19.85 -8.28
CA SER A 178 2.53 20.08 -7.36
C SER A 178 2.60 19.05 -6.24
N ASN A 179 1.45 18.62 -5.70
CA ASN A 179 1.41 17.65 -4.61
C ASN A 179 1.72 16.23 -5.12
N ALA A 180 1.20 15.86 -6.29
CA ALA A 180 1.49 14.56 -6.91
C ALA A 180 2.99 14.38 -7.17
N ILE A 181 3.66 15.40 -7.73
CA ILE A 181 5.14 15.40 -7.92
C ILE A 181 5.86 15.22 -6.59
N SER A 182 5.48 16.00 -5.57
CA SER A 182 6.09 15.96 -4.23
C SER A 182 5.87 14.62 -3.51
N ASN A 183 4.71 13.98 -3.69
CA ASN A 183 4.39 12.69 -3.08
C ASN A 183 5.16 11.53 -3.75
N ILE A 184 5.23 11.52 -5.08
CA ILE A 184 5.99 10.51 -5.85
C ILE A 184 7.48 10.63 -5.56
N SER A 185 8.03 11.85 -5.60
CA SER A 185 9.43 12.12 -5.25
C SER A 185 9.75 11.62 -3.83
N ALA A 186 8.93 11.95 -2.83
CA ALA A 186 9.22 11.55 -1.45
C ALA A 186 9.19 10.03 -1.19
N HIS A 187 8.43 9.24 -1.96
CA HIS A 187 8.41 7.78 -1.82
C HIS A 187 9.51 7.08 -2.63
N TYR A 188 9.73 7.53 -3.86
CA TYR A 188 10.66 6.85 -4.79
C TYR A 188 12.08 7.37 -4.74
N ASP A 189 12.31 8.58 -4.22
CA ASP A 189 13.65 9.15 -4.05
C ASP A 189 14.30 8.72 -2.71
N ILE A 190 13.82 7.62 -2.11
CA ILE A 190 14.44 7.03 -0.89
C ILE A 190 15.81 6.44 -1.22
N SER A 191 15.89 5.57 -2.23
CA SER A 191 17.11 5.03 -2.85
C SER A 191 16.73 3.86 -3.77
N ASN A 192 17.14 3.90 -5.04
CA ASN A 192 16.98 2.75 -5.95
C ASN A 192 17.62 1.47 -5.38
N ARG A 193 18.77 1.59 -4.71
CA ARG A 193 19.47 0.47 -4.09
C ARG A 193 18.64 -0.22 -2.99
N MET A 194 17.82 0.55 -2.26
CA MET A 194 16.91 -0.02 -1.27
C MET A 194 15.80 -0.84 -1.94
N PHE A 195 15.24 -0.36 -3.06
CA PHE A 195 14.26 -1.13 -3.85
C PHE A 195 14.88 -2.38 -4.48
N GLU A 196 16.08 -2.28 -5.05
CA GLU A 196 16.85 -3.42 -5.59
C GLU A 196 17.07 -4.53 -4.55
N SER A 197 17.09 -4.20 -3.26
CA SER A 197 17.33 -5.16 -2.18
C SER A 197 16.16 -6.11 -1.91
N PHE A 198 14.95 -5.81 -2.41
CA PHE A 198 13.77 -6.66 -2.20
C PHE A 198 12.88 -6.86 -3.43
N LEU A 199 13.05 -6.07 -4.49
CA LEU A 199 12.43 -6.36 -5.79
C LEU A 199 13.19 -7.49 -6.51
N SER A 200 12.59 -8.00 -7.58
CA SER A 200 13.29 -8.82 -8.58
C SER A 200 14.15 -7.96 -9.50
N ALA A 201 15.03 -8.58 -10.29
CA ALA A 201 15.96 -7.87 -11.20
C ALA A 201 15.25 -6.96 -12.22
N ASP A 202 14.00 -7.25 -12.53
CA ASP A 202 13.17 -6.43 -13.39
C ASP A 202 12.71 -5.10 -12.73
N MET A 203 12.89 -4.92 -11.42
CA MET A 203 12.52 -3.71 -10.65
C MET A 203 11.04 -3.36 -10.74
N THR A 204 10.14 -4.32 -10.90
CA THR A 204 8.69 -4.05 -10.85
C THR A 204 8.21 -3.94 -9.41
N TYR A 205 7.73 -2.76 -9.05
CA TYR A 205 7.04 -2.49 -7.78
C TYR A 205 5.54 -2.38 -8.00
N SER A 206 4.95 -3.51 -8.39
CA SER A 206 3.52 -3.71 -8.55
C SER A 206 3.20 -5.19 -8.29
N CYS A 207 1.92 -5.56 -8.27
CA CYS A 207 1.48 -6.95 -8.15
C CYS A 207 2.11 -7.85 -9.23
N ALA A 208 2.56 -9.04 -8.82
CA ALA A 208 2.99 -10.12 -9.72
C ALA A 208 1.82 -11.10 -10.00
N ILE A 209 1.93 -11.97 -11.00
CA ILE A 209 0.97 -13.05 -11.24
C ILE A 209 1.68 -14.40 -11.06
N TRP A 210 1.33 -15.11 -9.98
CA TRP A 210 1.88 -16.42 -9.62
C TRP A 210 1.19 -17.57 -10.36
N GLY A 211 1.95 -18.38 -11.10
CA GLY A 211 1.43 -19.48 -11.88
C GLY A 211 1.53 -20.84 -11.16
N PRO A 212 1.09 -21.92 -11.82
CA PRO A 212 1.16 -23.28 -11.26
C PRO A 212 2.59 -23.74 -10.94
N ARG A 213 3.59 -23.34 -11.75
CA ARG A 213 4.99 -23.72 -11.55
C ARG A 213 5.55 -23.22 -10.22
N GLU A 214 5.14 -22.02 -9.80
CA GLU A 214 5.51 -21.42 -8.52
C GLU A 214 4.63 -21.92 -7.36
N GLY A 215 3.61 -22.74 -7.61
CA GLY A 215 2.61 -23.16 -6.61
C GLY A 215 1.50 -22.15 -6.37
N GLY A 216 1.28 -21.18 -7.26
CA GLY A 216 0.19 -20.23 -7.18
C GLY A 216 0.31 -19.22 -6.04
N VAL A 217 -0.82 -18.66 -5.57
CA VAL A 217 -0.86 -17.58 -4.57
C VAL A 217 -0.42 -17.98 -3.15
N GLU A 218 -0.27 -19.28 -2.90
CA GLU A 218 0.13 -19.83 -1.58
C GLU A 218 1.35 -20.77 -1.71
N GLY A 219 1.99 -20.85 -2.87
CA GLY A 219 3.11 -21.76 -3.11
C GLY A 219 4.37 -21.45 -2.30
N ASP A 220 4.43 -20.30 -1.64
CA ASP A 220 5.46 -19.92 -0.67
C ASP A 220 5.16 -20.39 0.76
N LEU A 221 3.92 -20.85 1.02
CA LEU A 221 3.48 -21.30 2.34
C LEU A 221 3.70 -22.81 2.47
N GLY A 222 4.39 -23.23 3.51
CA GLY A 222 4.80 -24.64 3.70
C GLY A 222 3.68 -25.66 3.95
N HIS A 223 2.41 -25.25 3.86
CA HIS A 223 1.25 -26.14 3.97
C HIS A 223 0.64 -26.54 2.62
N VAL A 224 1.12 -25.95 1.51
CA VAL A 224 0.68 -26.29 0.15
C VAL A 224 1.70 -27.22 -0.51
N GLU A 225 1.27 -28.41 -0.93
CA GLU A 225 2.08 -29.30 -1.74
C GLU A 225 2.18 -28.73 -3.16
N ARG A 226 3.40 -28.43 -3.60
CA ARG A 226 3.65 -27.91 -4.95
C ARG A 226 3.70 -29.07 -5.95
N GLU A 227 2.99 -28.91 -7.07
CA GLU A 227 3.08 -29.85 -8.20
C GLU A 227 4.51 -29.91 -8.77
N PHE A 228 5.18 -28.75 -8.83
CA PHE A 228 6.55 -28.63 -9.31
C PHE A 228 7.47 -28.14 -8.18
N PRO A 229 8.62 -28.81 -7.96
CA PRO A 229 9.61 -28.32 -7.01
C PRO A 229 10.15 -26.95 -7.46
N PRO A 230 10.59 -26.08 -6.52
CA PRO A 230 11.27 -24.85 -6.86
C PRO A 230 12.46 -25.13 -7.77
N GLU A 231 12.55 -24.40 -8.88
CA GLU A 231 13.66 -24.56 -9.82
C GLU A 231 14.90 -23.87 -9.26
N LYS A 232 16.04 -24.56 -9.30
CA LYS A 232 17.28 -24.03 -8.78
C LYS A 232 17.73 -22.84 -9.64
N ASP A 233 18.25 -21.81 -9.00
CA ASP A 233 18.82 -20.61 -9.65
C ASP A 233 17.79 -19.80 -10.47
N VAL A 234 16.49 -20.00 -10.23
CA VAL A 234 15.40 -19.22 -10.81
C VAL A 234 14.77 -18.32 -9.74
N ASP A 235 14.67 -17.03 -10.03
CA ASP A 235 13.90 -16.09 -9.22
C ASP A 235 12.39 -16.20 -9.56
N GLU A 236 11.62 -16.89 -8.72
CA GLU A 236 10.17 -17.03 -8.92
C GLU A 236 9.40 -15.71 -8.89
N LEU A 237 9.89 -14.68 -8.17
CA LEU A 237 9.27 -13.35 -8.17
C LEU A 237 9.44 -12.71 -9.55
N GLU A 238 10.65 -12.77 -10.13
CA GLU A 238 10.91 -12.24 -11.48
C GLU A 238 10.04 -12.96 -12.52
N VAL A 239 9.92 -14.29 -12.44
CA VAL A 239 9.04 -15.06 -13.34
C VAL A 239 7.59 -14.61 -13.20
N ALA A 240 7.09 -14.42 -11.97
CA ALA A 240 5.74 -13.95 -11.72
C ALA A 240 5.51 -12.50 -12.18
N GLN A 241 6.52 -11.63 -12.05
CA GLN A 241 6.45 -10.25 -12.55
C GLN A 241 6.43 -10.21 -14.09
N MET A 242 7.29 -10.98 -14.75
CA MET A 242 7.30 -11.10 -16.20
C MET A 242 6.00 -11.70 -16.72
N ARG A 243 5.42 -12.68 -16.02
CA ARG A 243 4.09 -13.20 -16.34
C ARG A 243 3.05 -12.08 -16.31
N LYS A 244 3.02 -11.27 -15.24
CA LYS A 244 2.11 -10.12 -15.14
C LYS A 244 2.30 -9.14 -16.29
N ILE A 245 3.53 -8.73 -16.58
CA ILE A 245 3.83 -7.79 -17.65
C ILE A 245 3.37 -8.34 -19.00
N ARG A 246 3.65 -9.62 -19.30
CA ARG A 246 3.19 -10.29 -20.52
C ARG A 246 1.67 -10.42 -20.59
N THR A 247 0.99 -10.63 -19.45
CA THR A 247 -0.47 -10.58 -19.39
C THR A 247 -0.96 -9.19 -19.82
N VAL A 248 -0.39 -8.10 -19.29
CA VAL A 248 -0.75 -6.73 -19.68
C VAL A 248 -0.47 -6.46 -21.17
N ILE A 249 0.67 -6.89 -21.69
CA ILE A 249 1.02 -6.81 -23.12
C ILE A 249 -0.02 -7.55 -23.98
N ALA A 250 -0.42 -8.76 -23.58
CA ALA A 250 -1.43 -9.55 -24.26
C ALA A 250 -2.82 -8.90 -24.17
N ARG A 251 -3.21 -8.36 -23.00
CA ARG A 251 -4.46 -7.59 -22.83
C ARG A 251 -4.47 -6.37 -23.74
N ALA A 252 -3.33 -5.70 -23.86
CA ALA A 252 -3.17 -4.55 -24.71
C ALA A 252 -3.12 -4.93 -26.20
N ARG A 253 -3.05 -6.22 -26.54
CA ARG A 253 -2.97 -6.72 -27.92
C ARG A 253 -1.87 -5.98 -28.69
N LEU A 254 -0.71 -5.83 -28.04
CA LEU A 254 0.43 -5.14 -28.62
C LEU A 254 1.00 -5.95 -29.78
N SER A 255 1.40 -5.25 -30.83
CA SER A 255 1.96 -5.81 -32.04
C SER A 255 3.07 -4.91 -32.60
N GLN A 256 3.82 -5.44 -33.55
CA GLN A 256 4.88 -4.68 -34.21
C GLN A 256 4.31 -3.42 -34.87
N GLY A 257 4.96 -2.28 -34.60
CA GLY A 257 4.57 -0.99 -35.15
C GLY A 257 3.49 -0.22 -34.37
N ASP A 258 2.89 -0.82 -33.33
CA ASP A 258 2.01 -0.08 -32.42
C ASP A 258 2.81 1.02 -31.69
N LYS A 259 2.20 2.21 -31.56
CA LYS A 259 2.67 3.26 -30.66
C LYS A 259 1.96 3.16 -29.31
N VAL A 260 2.74 2.98 -28.24
CA VAL A 260 2.25 2.78 -26.88
C VAL A 260 2.60 3.97 -26.02
N LEU A 261 1.62 4.52 -25.30
CA LEU A 261 1.85 5.43 -24.19
C LEU A 261 1.77 4.62 -22.89
N GLU A 262 2.85 4.62 -22.11
CA GLU A 262 2.85 4.13 -20.73
C GLU A 262 2.73 5.31 -19.75
N ILE A 263 1.68 5.32 -18.95
CA ILE A 263 1.50 6.32 -17.87
C ILE A 263 1.97 5.68 -16.56
N GLY A 264 3.15 6.11 -16.09
CA GLY A 264 3.82 5.54 -14.91
C GLY A 264 4.92 4.56 -15.31
N SER A 265 6.11 5.06 -15.63
CA SER A 265 7.25 4.25 -16.10
C SER A 265 7.76 3.21 -15.12
N GLY A 266 7.60 3.46 -13.81
CA GLY A 266 8.40 2.79 -12.79
C GLY A 266 9.89 2.89 -13.16
N TRP A 267 10.57 1.75 -13.17
CA TRP A 267 11.95 1.64 -13.65
C TRP A 267 12.08 1.03 -15.06
N GLY A 268 11.01 1.07 -15.86
CA GLY A 268 11.01 0.70 -17.28
C GLY A 268 10.74 -0.78 -17.59
N SER A 269 10.30 -1.58 -16.61
CA SER A 269 10.12 -3.03 -16.80
C SER A 269 9.10 -3.38 -17.88
N PHE A 270 7.94 -2.71 -17.89
CA PHE A 270 6.93 -2.91 -18.92
C PHE A 270 7.42 -2.44 -20.28
N ALA A 271 7.96 -1.21 -20.40
CA ALA A 271 8.44 -0.68 -21.68
C ALA A 271 9.49 -1.59 -22.33
N ILE A 272 10.47 -2.07 -21.54
CA ILE A 272 11.52 -2.96 -22.01
C ILE A 272 10.93 -4.28 -22.52
N GLU A 273 10.06 -4.93 -21.75
CA GLU A 273 9.48 -6.22 -22.15
C GLU A 273 8.52 -6.06 -23.33
N ALA A 274 7.72 -4.99 -23.38
CA ALA A 274 6.80 -4.71 -24.48
C ALA A 274 7.54 -4.58 -25.81
N VAL A 275 8.61 -3.77 -25.85
CA VAL A 275 9.42 -3.61 -27.07
C VAL A 275 10.14 -4.91 -27.44
N LYS A 276 10.75 -5.62 -26.48
CA LYS A 276 11.44 -6.89 -26.75
C LYS A 276 10.52 -7.96 -27.34
N THR A 277 9.29 -8.05 -26.84
CA THR A 277 8.36 -9.13 -27.21
C THR A 277 7.57 -8.82 -28.47
N THR A 278 7.35 -7.55 -28.80
CA THR A 278 6.43 -7.17 -29.89
C THR A 278 7.03 -6.28 -30.97
N GLY A 279 8.14 -5.57 -30.69
CA GLY A 279 8.69 -4.57 -31.60
C GLY A 279 7.85 -3.30 -31.72
N CYS A 280 6.98 -3.01 -30.74
CA CYS A 280 6.28 -1.72 -30.63
C CYS A 280 7.27 -0.59 -30.29
N THR A 281 6.77 0.65 -30.25
CA THR A 281 7.50 1.80 -29.69
C THR A 281 6.76 2.33 -28.48
N VAL A 282 7.49 2.74 -27.44
CA VAL A 282 6.91 3.17 -26.16
C VAL A 282 7.36 4.59 -25.82
N ASP A 283 6.40 5.49 -25.64
CA ASP A 283 6.59 6.72 -24.87
C ASP A 283 6.15 6.45 -23.44
N THR A 284 7.03 6.60 -22.46
CA THR A 284 6.72 6.31 -21.05
C THR A 284 6.90 7.53 -20.17
N LEU A 285 5.98 7.74 -19.21
CA LEU A 285 5.92 8.94 -18.38
C LEU A 285 6.22 8.64 -16.91
N THR A 286 7.08 9.44 -16.28
CA THR A 286 7.27 9.46 -14.83
C THR A 286 7.36 10.88 -14.30
N LEU A 287 7.13 11.03 -12.99
CA LEU A 287 7.39 12.26 -12.23
C LEU A 287 8.62 12.17 -11.33
N SER A 288 9.24 10.99 -11.19
CA SER A 288 10.47 10.80 -10.40
C SER A 288 11.70 10.87 -11.32
N ILE A 289 12.65 11.71 -10.91
CA ILE A 289 13.95 11.84 -11.57
C ILE A 289 14.75 10.55 -11.40
N GLU A 290 14.74 9.95 -10.21
CA GLU A 290 15.46 8.71 -9.91
C GLU A 290 14.94 7.52 -10.72
N GLN A 291 13.62 7.41 -10.90
CA GLN A 291 13.01 6.44 -11.80
C GLN A 291 13.44 6.66 -13.24
N LYS A 292 13.41 7.90 -13.72
CA LYS A 292 13.83 8.23 -15.09
C LYS A 292 15.28 7.83 -15.34
N ILE A 293 16.20 8.21 -14.46
CA ILE A 293 17.64 7.94 -14.60
C ILE A 293 17.89 6.43 -14.70
N LEU A 294 17.33 5.65 -13.77
CA LEU A 294 17.55 4.20 -13.77
C LEU A 294 16.79 3.50 -14.92
N ALA A 295 15.58 3.95 -15.28
CA ALA A 295 14.87 3.43 -16.44
C ALA A 295 15.67 3.63 -17.73
N GLU A 296 16.20 4.83 -17.98
CA GLU A 296 17.04 5.12 -19.15
C GLU A 296 18.32 4.28 -19.18
N ALA A 297 18.99 4.12 -18.04
CA ALA A 297 20.16 3.26 -17.94
C ALA A 297 19.83 1.80 -18.30
N ARG A 298 18.70 1.27 -17.83
CA ARG A 298 18.25 -0.10 -18.12
C ARG A 298 17.82 -0.27 -19.58
N ILE A 299 17.15 0.72 -20.14
CA ILE A 299 16.77 0.76 -21.57
C ILE A 299 18.01 0.76 -22.47
N ALA A 300 19.02 1.57 -22.12
CA ALA A 300 20.30 1.62 -22.82
C ALA A 300 21.06 0.30 -22.73
N ALA A 301 21.12 -0.30 -21.53
CA ALA A 301 21.73 -1.61 -21.33
C ALA A 301 21.01 -2.73 -22.12
N ALA A 302 19.72 -2.59 -22.36
CA ALA A 302 18.94 -3.49 -23.21
C ALA A 302 19.05 -3.21 -24.71
N GLY A 303 19.70 -2.11 -25.13
CA GLY A 303 19.86 -1.72 -26.53
C GLY A 303 18.57 -1.21 -27.18
N LEU A 304 17.66 -0.59 -26.42
CA LEU A 304 16.30 -0.24 -26.87
C LEU A 304 16.04 1.27 -26.95
N THR A 305 17.09 2.10 -26.93
CA THR A 305 16.98 3.57 -26.93
C THR A 305 16.26 4.13 -28.15
N ASP A 306 16.28 3.43 -29.28
CA ASP A 306 15.61 3.85 -30.51
C ASP A 306 14.10 3.57 -30.52
N HIS A 307 13.61 2.80 -29.54
CA HIS A 307 12.22 2.33 -29.45
C HIS A 307 11.49 2.82 -28.19
N ILE A 308 12.22 3.26 -27.16
CA ILE A 308 11.65 3.68 -25.89
C ILE A 308 12.13 5.08 -25.53
N THR A 309 11.19 6.01 -25.33
CA THR A 309 11.48 7.36 -24.85
C THR A 309 10.88 7.56 -23.46
N VAL A 310 11.72 7.97 -22.48
CA VAL A 310 11.29 8.24 -21.10
C VAL A 310 11.11 9.75 -20.91
N HIS A 311 9.89 10.17 -20.55
CA HIS A 311 9.54 11.56 -20.32
C HIS A 311 9.38 11.84 -18.82
N LEU A 312 10.01 12.90 -18.34
CA LEU A 312 9.73 13.46 -17.01
C LEU A 312 8.58 14.46 -17.15
N LEU A 313 7.34 13.96 -17.16
CA LEU A 313 6.16 14.74 -17.55
C LEU A 313 4.90 14.23 -16.85
N ASP A 314 4.07 15.15 -16.38
CA ASP A 314 2.72 14.83 -15.88
C ASP A 314 1.80 14.50 -17.07
N TYR A 315 1.05 13.40 -16.98
CA TYR A 315 0.11 12.97 -18.02
C TYR A 315 -0.96 14.03 -18.33
N ARG A 316 -1.28 14.92 -17.37
CA ARG A 316 -2.23 16.02 -17.56
C ARG A 316 -1.68 17.11 -18.49
N SER A 317 -0.37 17.19 -18.64
CA SER A 317 0.36 18.22 -19.40
C SER A 317 0.96 17.70 -20.71
N LEU A 318 0.43 16.59 -21.24
CA LEU A 318 0.87 16.06 -22.54
C LEU A 318 0.68 17.08 -23.68
N PRO A 319 1.65 17.18 -24.60
CA PRO A 319 1.60 18.12 -25.72
C PRO A 319 0.48 17.78 -26.70
N GLU A 320 0.00 18.76 -27.47
CA GLU A 320 -1.05 18.55 -28.47
C GLU A 320 -0.68 17.53 -29.55
N THR A 321 0.62 17.34 -29.82
CA THR A 321 1.13 16.33 -30.76
C THR A 321 0.81 14.90 -30.32
N PHE A 322 0.44 14.68 -29.06
CA PHE A 322 0.07 13.36 -28.52
C PHE A 322 -1.43 13.07 -28.69
N ASN A 323 -2.23 14.03 -29.14
CA ASN A 323 -3.65 13.82 -29.38
C ASN A 323 -3.84 12.80 -30.51
N HIS A 324 -4.59 11.74 -30.23
CA HIS A 324 -4.83 10.61 -31.13
C HIS A 324 -3.57 9.96 -31.71
N ALA A 325 -2.42 10.05 -31.01
CA ALA A 325 -1.15 9.57 -31.51
C ALA A 325 -0.90 8.09 -31.21
N PHE A 326 -1.57 7.53 -30.20
CA PHE A 326 -1.26 6.21 -29.66
C PHE A 326 -2.28 5.15 -30.05
N ASP A 327 -1.76 4.00 -30.46
CA ASP A 327 -2.54 2.79 -30.68
C ASP A 327 -3.01 2.21 -29.35
N ARG A 328 -2.16 2.32 -28.32
CA ARG A 328 -2.38 1.71 -27.00
C ARG A 328 -1.96 2.64 -25.87
N VAL A 329 -2.70 2.58 -24.77
CA VAL A 329 -2.32 3.20 -23.50
C VAL A 329 -2.21 2.10 -22.45
N VAL A 330 -1.13 2.10 -21.68
CA VAL A 330 -0.96 1.21 -20.53
C VAL A 330 -0.67 2.03 -19.29
N SER A 331 -1.28 1.68 -18.16
CA SER A 331 -1.03 2.31 -16.87
C SER A 331 -1.10 1.25 -15.79
N ILE A 332 -0.02 1.03 -15.07
CA ILE A 332 0.08 -0.01 -14.04
C ILE A 332 0.25 0.65 -12.67
N GLU A 333 -0.74 0.49 -11.79
CA GLU A 333 -0.71 0.95 -10.39
C GLU A 333 -0.26 2.42 -10.23
N MET A 334 -0.79 3.27 -11.12
CA MET A 334 -0.55 4.72 -11.13
C MET A 334 -1.79 5.51 -10.65
N ILE A 335 -2.99 5.01 -10.94
CA ILE A 335 -4.26 5.70 -10.66
C ILE A 335 -4.46 5.98 -9.17
N GLU A 336 -3.84 5.17 -8.31
CA GLU A 336 -3.80 5.32 -6.86
C GLU A 336 -3.27 6.69 -6.45
N ALA A 337 -2.41 7.32 -7.24
CA ALA A 337 -1.86 8.66 -6.98
C ALA A 337 -2.71 9.81 -7.57
N VAL A 338 -3.78 9.52 -8.32
CA VAL A 338 -4.59 10.54 -9.02
C VAL A 338 -5.56 11.23 -8.07
N GLY A 339 -6.22 10.48 -7.18
CA GLY A 339 -7.26 11.00 -6.29
C GLY A 339 -8.66 11.04 -6.91
N LYS A 340 -9.69 10.83 -6.09
CA LYS A 340 -11.10 10.65 -6.51
C LYS A 340 -11.59 11.71 -7.50
N GLU A 341 -11.34 12.99 -7.21
CA GLU A 341 -11.85 14.13 -7.97
C GLU A 341 -11.26 14.23 -9.38
N PHE A 342 -10.08 13.65 -9.60
CA PHE A 342 -9.34 13.74 -10.86
C PHE A 342 -9.43 12.47 -11.71
N LEU A 343 -10.12 11.43 -11.25
CA LEU A 343 -10.32 10.20 -12.04
C LEU A 343 -11.02 10.46 -13.39
N PRO A 344 -12.06 11.32 -13.49
CA PRO A 344 -12.62 11.66 -14.80
C PRO A 344 -11.59 12.35 -15.72
N THR A 345 -10.78 13.26 -15.20
CA THR A 345 -9.70 13.91 -15.97
C THR A 345 -8.65 12.90 -16.44
N TYR A 346 -8.35 11.89 -15.63
CA TYR A 346 -7.47 10.80 -16.06
C TYR A 346 -8.01 10.10 -17.30
N PHE A 347 -9.26 9.67 -17.29
CA PHE A 347 -9.87 8.99 -18.44
C PHE A 347 -10.14 9.93 -19.63
N GLU A 348 -10.32 11.23 -19.39
CA GLU A 348 -10.34 12.24 -20.46
C GLU A 348 -8.99 12.29 -21.20
N VAL A 349 -7.87 12.27 -20.48
CA VAL A 349 -6.54 12.21 -21.10
C VAL A 349 -6.35 10.91 -21.88
N VAL A 350 -6.75 9.78 -21.31
CA VAL A 350 -6.67 8.47 -22.00
C VAL A 350 -7.48 8.49 -23.31
N ASP A 351 -8.71 9.01 -23.30
CA ASP A 351 -9.52 9.17 -24.53
C ASP A 351 -8.84 10.10 -25.55
N ARG A 352 -8.28 11.22 -25.08
CA ARG A 352 -7.64 12.24 -25.93
C ARG A 352 -6.44 11.71 -26.69
N VAL A 353 -5.59 10.91 -26.05
CA VAL A 353 -4.33 10.44 -26.66
C VAL A 353 -4.49 9.20 -27.53
N LEU A 354 -5.54 8.41 -27.28
CA LEU A 354 -5.85 7.22 -28.07
C LEU A 354 -6.37 7.57 -29.47
N LYS A 355 -5.88 6.87 -30.48
CA LYS A 355 -6.44 6.89 -31.85
C LYS A 355 -7.94 6.61 -31.82
N VAL A 356 -8.70 7.34 -32.64
CA VAL A 356 -10.17 7.36 -32.63
C VAL A 356 -10.84 6.10 -33.19
N ASP A 357 -10.11 5.25 -33.91
CA ASP A 357 -10.61 4.08 -34.62
C ASP A 357 -10.25 2.76 -33.92
N ARG A 358 -9.01 2.65 -33.41
CA ARG A 358 -8.42 1.39 -32.94
C ARG A 358 -7.76 1.48 -31.57
N GLY A 359 -7.99 2.58 -30.85
CA GLY A 359 -7.42 2.80 -29.52
C GLY A 359 -7.90 1.76 -28.50
N LEU A 360 -6.96 1.23 -27.72
CA LEU A 360 -7.23 0.33 -26.60
C LEU A 360 -6.37 0.73 -25.40
N ALA A 361 -6.96 0.77 -24.21
CA ALA A 361 -6.26 1.05 -22.97
C ALA A 361 -6.30 -0.15 -22.03
N VAL A 362 -5.20 -0.39 -21.31
CA VAL A 362 -5.13 -1.35 -20.20
C VAL A 362 -4.67 -0.61 -18.95
N VAL A 363 -5.47 -0.71 -17.90
CA VAL A 363 -5.23 -0.07 -16.62
C VAL A 363 -5.22 -1.13 -15.53
N GLN A 364 -4.12 -1.28 -14.81
CA GLN A 364 -4.05 -2.05 -13.57
C GLN A 364 -4.14 -1.09 -12.37
N VAL A 365 -4.95 -1.44 -11.37
CA VAL A 365 -5.22 -0.56 -10.22
C VAL A 365 -5.68 -1.34 -9.00
N ILE A 366 -5.11 -1.00 -7.84
CA ILE A 366 -5.57 -1.45 -6.53
C ILE A 366 -6.92 -0.79 -6.22
N THR A 367 -7.88 -1.60 -5.80
CA THR A 367 -9.27 -1.18 -5.55
C THR A 367 -9.72 -1.43 -4.12
N MET A 368 -10.59 -0.55 -3.62
CA MET A 368 -11.34 -0.73 -2.38
C MET A 368 -12.70 -1.38 -2.68
N PRO A 369 -13.10 -2.44 -1.96
CA PRO A 369 -14.44 -3.02 -2.08
C PRO A 369 -15.56 -1.98 -1.87
N GLU A 370 -16.65 -2.11 -2.63
CA GLU A 370 -17.74 -1.13 -2.73
C GLU A 370 -18.34 -0.80 -1.36
N ALA A 371 -18.56 -1.82 -0.52
CA ALA A 371 -19.14 -1.67 0.82
C ALA A 371 -18.30 -0.77 1.76
N ARG A 372 -17.01 -0.56 1.44
CA ARG A 372 -16.07 0.23 2.25
C ARG A 372 -15.65 1.52 1.58
N PHE A 373 -15.96 1.70 0.30
CA PHE A 373 -15.46 2.82 -0.49
C PHE A 373 -15.85 4.19 0.10
N GLU A 374 -17.11 4.36 0.47
CA GLU A 374 -17.63 5.62 1.01
C GLU A 374 -17.07 5.97 2.40
N SER A 375 -16.77 4.98 3.24
CA SER A 375 -16.15 5.22 4.55
C SER A 375 -14.64 5.44 4.43
N TYR A 376 -13.97 4.71 3.54
CA TYR A 376 -12.55 4.86 3.25
C TYR A 376 -12.19 6.30 2.84
N GLY A 377 -12.99 6.94 1.98
CA GLY A 377 -12.74 8.32 1.54
C GLY A 377 -12.86 9.41 2.62
N LYS A 378 -13.20 9.06 3.87
CA LYS A 378 -13.48 10.03 4.97
C LYS A 378 -12.39 10.09 6.03
N SER A 379 -11.36 9.25 5.97
CA SER A 379 -10.31 9.19 6.99
C SER A 379 -8.94 8.99 6.37
N VAL A 380 -7.89 9.51 7.03
CA VAL A 380 -6.50 9.21 6.69
C VAL A 380 -6.04 7.97 7.44
N ASP A 381 -5.59 6.96 6.71
CA ASP A 381 -5.02 5.74 7.28
C ASP A 381 -3.48 5.77 7.32
N PHE A 382 -2.88 4.67 7.81
CA PHE A 382 -1.43 4.48 7.85
C PHE A 382 -0.79 4.62 6.47
N ILE A 383 -1.41 4.07 5.42
CA ILE A 383 -0.87 4.09 4.05
C ILE A 383 -0.80 5.54 3.56
N GLN A 384 -1.90 6.27 3.68
CA GLN A 384 -1.98 7.67 3.27
C GLN A 384 -1.08 8.59 4.08
N LYS A 385 -0.80 8.29 5.36
CA LYS A 385 0.11 9.13 6.16
C LYS A 385 1.59 8.80 5.93
N HIS A 386 1.95 7.52 5.86
CA HIS A 386 3.35 7.09 6.01
C HIS A 386 3.97 6.45 4.78
N ILE A 387 3.17 5.98 3.82
CA ILE A 387 3.65 5.24 2.65
C ILE A 387 3.34 6.01 1.37
N PHE A 388 2.06 6.28 1.09
CA PHE A 388 1.58 6.97 -0.12
C PHE A 388 0.69 8.18 0.23
N PRO A 389 1.28 9.33 0.61
CA PRO A 389 0.53 10.57 0.76
C PRO A 389 -0.27 10.93 -0.49
N GLY A 390 -1.54 11.27 -0.29
CA GLY A 390 -2.48 11.56 -1.39
C GLY A 390 -3.03 10.31 -2.08
N GLY A 391 -2.60 9.10 -1.67
CA GLY A 391 -3.09 7.85 -2.23
C GLY A 391 -4.61 7.70 -2.08
N PHE A 392 -5.25 7.19 -3.11
CA PHE A 392 -6.68 6.93 -3.15
C PHE A 392 -6.98 5.65 -3.90
N LEU A 393 -7.64 4.70 -3.24
CA LEU A 393 -8.09 3.46 -3.85
C LEU A 393 -9.54 3.58 -4.35
N PRO A 394 -9.79 3.59 -5.68
CA PRO A 394 -11.15 3.60 -6.22
C PRO A 394 -11.85 2.25 -6.00
N SER A 395 -13.18 2.22 -6.05
CA SER A 395 -13.92 0.96 -6.28
C SER A 395 -14.03 0.66 -7.78
N VAL A 396 -14.40 -0.56 -8.15
CA VAL A 396 -14.62 -0.91 -9.57
C VAL A 396 -15.74 -0.06 -10.16
N THR A 397 -16.84 0.14 -9.43
CA THR A 397 -17.93 1.05 -9.85
C THR A 397 -17.42 2.48 -10.07
N CYS A 398 -16.62 3.00 -9.13
CA CYS A 398 -16.06 4.35 -9.26
C CYS A 398 -15.16 4.50 -10.49
N LEU A 399 -14.38 3.46 -10.84
CA LEU A 399 -13.55 3.45 -12.04
C LEU A 399 -14.39 3.50 -13.31
N VAL A 400 -15.44 2.67 -13.40
CA VAL A 400 -16.33 2.62 -14.57
C VAL A 400 -17.11 3.93 -14.73
N ASP A 401 -17.60 4.50 -13.63
CA ASP A 401 -18.29 5.80 -13.65
C ASP A 401 -17.35 6.93 -14.10
N SER A 402 -16.11 6.93 -13.62
CA SER A 402 -15.10 7.92 -13.99
C SER A 402 -14.66 7.77 -15.45
N LEU A 403 -14.55 6.53 -15.93
CA LEU A 403 -14.29 6.22 -17.34
C LEU A 403 -15.39 6.79 -18.23
N LEU A 404 -16.65 6.54 -17.88
CA LEU A 404 -17.80 7.02 -18.64
C LEU A 404 -17.82 8.56 -18.65
N ALA A 405 -17.63 9.20 -17.50
CA ALA A 405 -17.63 10.65 -17.37
C ALA A 405 -16.46 11.31 -18.14
N GLY A 406 -15.24 10.80 -17.97
CA GLY A 406 -14.02 11.34 -18.58
C GLY A 406 -13.97 11.17 -20.09
N SER A 407 -14.30 9.97 -20.58
CA SER A 407 -14.32 9.67 -22.02
C SER A 407 -15.57 10.18 -22.73
N LYS A 408 -16.57 10.70 -21.99
CA LYS A 408 -17.89 11.08 -22.50
C LYS A 408 -18.57 9.92 -23.24
N GLY A 409 -18.45 8.71 -22.69
CA GLY A 409 -19.01 7.49 -23.25
C GLY A 409 -18.31 6.92 -24.49
N LYS A 410 -17.16 7.47 -24.90
CA LYS A 410 -16.42 6.98 -26.08
C LYS A 410 -15.57 5.74 -25.81
N LEU A 411 -15.21 5.50 -24.56
CA LEU A 411 -14.50 4.30 -24.15
C LEU A 411 -15.48 3.34 -23.48
N VAL A 412 -15.46 2.09 -23.91
CA VAL A 412 -16.27 1.00 -23.38
C VAL A 412 -15.40 0.00 -22.64
N VAL A 413 -15.92 -0.58 -21.56
CA VAL A 413 -15.24 -1.65 -20.83
C VAL A 413 -15.31 -2.93 -21.65
N GLU A 414 -14.15 -3.47 -21.97
CA GLU A 414 -13.99 -4.75 -22.68
C GLU A 414 -13.85 -5.90 -21.68
N GLN A 415 -13.01 -5.72 -20.66
CA GLN A 415 -12.75 -6.76 -19.69
C GLN A 415 -12.27 -6.19 -18.36
N ILE A 416 -12.61 -6.88 -17.26
CA ILE A 416 -12.08 -6.64 -15.93
C ILE A 416 -11.64 -7.99 -15.36
N GLU A 417 -10.41 -8.06 -14.86
CA GLU A 417 -9.85 -9.23 -14.18
C GLU A 417 -9.32 -8.83 -12.80
N ASN A 418 -9.63 -9.61 -11.77
CA ASN A 418 -9.11 -9.39 -10.41
C ASN A 418 -7.88 -10.27 -10.15
N ILE A 419 -6.72 -9.65 -9.96
CA ILE A 419 -5.46 -10.30 -9.60
C ILE A 419 -5.06 -10.08 -8.14
N GLY A 420 -5.91 -9.42 -7.34
CA GLY A 420 -5.66 -9.08 -5.93
C GLY A 420 -5.11 -10.22 -5.05
N PRO A 421 -5.60 -11.47 -5.15
CA PRO A 421 -5.02 -12.58 -4.40
C PRO A 421 -3.53 -12.83 -4.64
N HIS A 422 -3.01 -12.51 -5.83
CA HIS A 422 -1.58 -12.63 -6.13
C HIS A 422 -0.73 -11.58 -5.43
N TYR A 423 -1.31 -10.43 -5.08
CA TYR A 423 -0.59 -9.35 -4.41
C TYR A 423 -0.19 -9.77 -2.99
N ALA A 424 -0.99 -10.58 -2.29
CA ALA A 424 -0.66 -11.09 -0.97
C ALA A 424 0.71 -11.81 -0.97
N ARG A 425 0.94 -12.73 -1.91
CA ARG A 425 2.23 -13.41 -2.05
C ARG A 425 3.35 -12.47 -2.49
N THR A 426 3.05 -11.51 -3.38
CA THR A 426 4.02 -10.50 -3.81
C THR A 426 4.56 -9.71 -2.60
N LEU A 427 3.68 -9.27 -1.71
CA LEU A 427 4.03 -8.53 -0.49
C LEU A 427 4.77 -9.40 0.53
N ARG A 428 4.40 -10.68 0.70
CA ARG A 428 5.16 -11.64 1.51
C ARG A 428 6.59 -11.79 1.02
N GLU A 429 6.76 -11.95 -0.28
CA GLU A 429 8.07 -12.16 -0.89
C GLU A 429 8.95 -10.90 -0.77
N TRP A 430 8.38 -9.71 -1.01
CA TRP A 430 9.06 -8.45 -0.75
C TRP A 430 9.45 -8.30 0.72
N ARG A 431 8.55 -8.59 1.67
CA ARG A 431 8.86 -8.56 3.10
C ARG A 431 10.00 -9.52 3.46
N ARG A 432 9.94 -10.76 2.97
CA ARG A 432 10.97 -11.78 3.21
C ARG A 432 12.34 -11.32 2.73
N ARG A 433 12.42 -10.78 1.51
CA ARG A 433 13.67 -10.27 0.94
C ARG A 433 14.16 -9.04 1.69
N PHE A 434 13.26 -8.08 1.97
CA PHE A 434 13.56 -6.88 2.73
C PHE A 434 14.16 -7.21 4.10
N GLU A 435 13.59 -8.18 4.83
CA GLU A 435 14.15 -8.60 6.12
C GLU A 435 15.51 -9.29 5.97
N ALA A 436 15.66 -10.15 4.96
CA ALA A 436 16.89 -10.89 4.72
C ALA A 436 18.07 -9.98 4.33
N THR A 437 17.81 -8.89 3.60
CA THR A 437 18.83 -7.94 3.12
C THR A 437 18.92 -6.68 3.98
N PHE A 438 18.12 -6.58 5.05
CA PHE A 438 17.98 -5.35 5.83
C PHE A 438 19.32 -4.81 6.33
N GLU A 439 20.08 -5.63 7.05
CA GLU A 439 21.34 -5.20 7.67
C GLU A 439 22.48 -5.07 6.65
N THR A 440 22.50 -5.91 5.61
CA THR A 440 23.62 -6.03 4.68
C THR A 440 23.55 -5.03 3.52
N GLU A 441 22.36 -4.70 3.04
CA GLU A 441 22.18 -3.83 1.86
C GLU A 441 21.38 -2.57 2.17
N ILE A 442 20.23 -2.71 2.85
CA ILE A 442 19.30 -1.60 3.07
C ILE A 442 19.87 -0.60 4.08
N VAL A 443 20.45 -1.03 5.19
CA VAL A 443 21.07 -0.14 6.18
C VAL A 443 22.21 0.71 5.56
N PRO A 444 23.16 0.13 4.81
CA PRO A 444 24.14 0.92 4.06
C PRO A 444 23.50 1.91 3.09
N ALA A 445 22.52 1.48 2.28
CA ALA A 445 21.84 2.36 1.33
C ALA A 445 21.13 3.54 2.01
N LEU A 446 20.47 3.29 3.15
CA LEU A 446 19.81 4.34 3.93
C LEU A 446 20.80 5.35 4.51
N ARG A 447 21.96 4.89 5.00
CA ARG A 447 23.00 5.80 5.53
C ARG A 447 23.64 6.65 4.44
N GLU A 448 23.72 6.13 3.23
CA GLU A 448 24.21 6.86 2.06
C GLU A 448 23.21 7.92 1.61
N ALA A 449 21.92 7.55 1.48
CA ALA A 449 20.86 8.46 1.08
C ALA A 449 20.50 9.50 2.17
N TYR A 450 20.59 9.11 3.44
CA TYR A 450 20.24 9.93 4.61
C TYR A 450 21.39 9.93 5.63
N PRO A 451 22.48 10.68 5.39
CA PRO A 451 23.63 10.74 6.31
C PRO A 451 23.28 11.18 7.74
N GLU A 452 22.16 11.89 7.91
CA GLU A 452 21.63 12.32 9.19
C GLU A 452 20.97 11.18 10.00
N LEU A 453 20.64 10.05 9.36
CA LEU A 453 20.11 8.84 10.00
C LEU A 453 21.22 8.07 10.74
N THR A 454 21.74 8.70 11.78
CA THR A 454 22.91 8.24 12.54
C THR A 454 22.57 7.26 13.66
N THR A 455 21.31 7.18 14.06
CA THR A 455 20.89 6.41 15.24
C THR A 455 20.26 5.07 14.88
N ARG A 456 20.56 4.02 15.66
CA ARG A 456 19.91 2.71 15.52
C ARG A 456 18.39 2.80 15.65
N LYS A 457 17.89 3.65 16.56
CA LYS A 457 16.46 3.93 16.74
C LYS A 457 15.76 4.42 15.46
N GLY A 458 16.42 5.29 14.69
CA GLY A 458 15.87 5.75 13.40
C GLY A 458 15.80 4.65 12.34
N ILE A 459 16.85 3.83 12.27
CA ILE A 459 16.92 2.67 11.37
C ILE A 459 15.87 1.62 11.72
N ASP A 460 15.74 1.27 13.00
CA ASP A 460 14.75 0.29 13.46
C ASP A 460 13.33 0.78 13.22
N LEU A 461 13.10 2.08 13.39
CA LEU A 461 11.81 2.67 13.07
C LEU A 461 11.48 2.54 11.58
N PHE A 462 12.45 2.82 10.71
CA PHE A 462 12.29 2.63 9.27
C PHE A 462 11.93 1.17 8.97
N ARG A 463 12.68 0.23 9.54
CA ARG A 463 12.40 -1.21 9.43
C ARG A 463 10.95 -1.51 9.80
N ARG A 464 10.53 -1.08 11.00
CA ARG A 464 9.20 -1.37 11.54
C ARG A 464 8.09 -0.74 10.70
N LYS A 465 8.29 0.46 10.15
CA LYS A 465 7.36 1.08 9.20
C LYS A 465 7.13 0.19 7.97
N TRP A 466 8.20 -0.31 7.35
CA TRP A 466 8.10 -1.14 6.15
C TRP A 466 7.55 -2.54 6.43
N ILE A 467 7.91 -3.15 7.57
CA ILE A 467 7.32 -4.43 7.99
C ILE A 467 5.81 -4.29 8.24
N TYR A 468 5.40 -3.21 8.91
CA TYR A 468 3.98 -2.92 9.10
C TYR A 468 3.28 -2.74 7.75
N TYR A 469 3.86 -1.97 6.83
CA TYR A 469 3.32 -1.75 5.49
C TYR A 469 3.09 -3.05 4.74
N PHE A 470 4.12 -3.90 4.62
CA PHE A 470 3.98 -5.15 3.89
C PHE A 470 2.93 -6.07 4.52
N ALA A 471 2.97 -6.27 5.84
CA ALA A 471 1.99 -7.13 6.52
C ALA A 471 0.56 -6.57 6.42
N TYR A 472 0.38 -5.26 6.60
CA TYR A 472 -0.93 -4.60 6.52
C TYR A 472 -1.57 -4.78 5.14
N CYS A 473 -0.80 -4.54 4.08
CA CYS A 473 -1.29 -4.73 2.71
C CYS A 473 -1.47 -6.21 2.37
N GLU A 474 -0.53 -7.07 2.77
CA GLU A 474 -0.60 -8.52 2.56
C GLU A 474 -1.92 -9.08 3.09
N THR A 475 -2.25 -8.76 4.34
CA THR A 475 -3.50 -9.19 4.96
C THR A 475 -4.72 -8.56 4.26
N GLY A 476 -4.62 -7.29 3.85
CA GLY A 476 -5.67 -6.63 3.06
C GLY A 476 -6.05 -7.42 1.81
N PHE A 477 -5.06 -7.87 1.04
CA PHE A 477 -5.28 -8.66 -0.17
C PHE A 477 -5.68 -10.12 0.12
N SER A 478 -5.02 -10.78 1.08
CA SER A 478 -5.33 -12.19 1.41
C SER A 478 -6.75 -12.36 1.95
N GLN A 479 -7.28 -11.35 2.63
CA GLN A 479 -8.65 -11.31 3.14
C GLN A 479 -9.66 -10.69 2.17
N ARG A 480 -9.26 -10.36 0.93
CA ARG A 480 -10.09 -9.66 -0.06
C ARG A 480 -10.70 -8.36 0.47
N ALA A 481 -10.04 -7.76 1.46
CA ALA A 481 -10.38 -6.44 1.98
C ALA A 481 -9.84 -5.32 1.08
N LEU A 482 -8.95 -5.68 0.15
CA LEU A 482 -8.49 -4.96 -1.03
C LEU A 482 -8.60 -5.88 -2.25
N GLY A 483 -8.71 -5.29 -3.43
CA GLY A 483 -8.58 -5.96 -4.72
C GLY A 483 -7.52 -5.29 -5.58
N ASP A 484 -7.13 -5.91 -6.68
CA ASP A 484 -6.29 -5.31 -7.72
C ASP A 484 -6.82 -5.80 -9.05
N HIS A 485 -7.14 -4.87 -9.95
CA HIS A 485 -7.89 -5.16 -11.15
C HIS A 485 -7.17 -4.67 -12.40
N ILE A 486 -7.12 -5.53 -13.42
CA ILE A 486 -6.72 -5.15 -14.78
C ILE A 486 -8.00 -4.88 -15.58
N LEU A 487 -8.21 -3.61 -15.95
CA LEU A 487 -9.31 -3.14 -16.76
C LEU A 487 -8.82 -2.89 -18.19
N THR A 488 -9.45 -3.55 -19.15
CA THR A 488 -9.26 -3.28 -20.58
C THR A 488 -10.44 -2.47 -21.10
N MET A 489 -10.15 -1.40 -21.82
CA MET A 489 -11.15 -0.54 -22.43
C MET A 489 -10.79 -0.24 -23.89
N THR A 490 -11.82 -0.08 -24.71
CA THR A 490 -11.68 0.08 -26.16
C THR A 490 -12.72 1.07 -26.66
N ARG A 491 -12.76 1.33 -27.96
CA ARG A 491 -13.78 2.16 -28.60
C ARG A 491 -14.94 1.32 -29.12
N GLU A 492 -16.13 1.90 -29.10
CA GLU A 492 -17.28 1.33 -29.80
C GLU A 492 -16.92 1.10 -31.28
N GLY A 493 -17.25 -0.09 -31.80
CA GLY A 493 -16.99 -0.45 -33.20
C GLY A 493 -15.52 -0.75 -33.52
N ASN A 494 -14.64 -0.85 -32.53
CA ASN A 494 -13.29 -1.39 -32.76
C ASN A 494 -13.40 -2.89 -33.07
N LEU A 495 -13.41 -3.25 -34.36
CA LEU A 495 -13.49 -4.65 -34.81
C LEU A 495 -12.11 -5.30 -35.00
N SER A 496 -11.03 -4.58 -34.68
CA SER A 496 -9.68 -5.15 -34.73
C SER A 496 -9.38 -6.07 -33.53
N ILE A 497 -10.28 -6.07 -32.55
CA ILE A 497 -10.25 -6.91 -31.37
C ILE A 497 -11.18 -8.12 -31.59
N PRO A 498 -10.66 -9.38 -31.53
CA PRO A 498 -11.48 -10.59 -31.66
C PRO A 498 -12.61 -10.71 -30.64
#